data_AF-A0A8S1HJZ1-F1
#
_entry.id   AF-A0A8S1HJZ1-F1
#
_cell.length_a   1.000
_cell.length_b   1.000
_cell.length_c   1.000
_cell.angle_alpha   90.00
_cell.angle_beta   90.00
_cell.angle_gamma   90.00
#
_symmetry.space_group_name_H-M   'P 1'
#
loop_
_entity.id
_entity.type
_entity.pdbx_description
1 polymer ?
#
loop_
_entity_poly.entity_id
_entity_poly.type
_entity_poly.pdbx_seq_one_letter_code
_entity_poly.pdbx_strand_id
1 'polypeptide(L)'
;MSFVWPTYVWYAESAVGVPLYIVVLVTLRQYATTSQSYRNTFYVLFFQHGIADLLSMIFYLLISIKYVEPIRTFVFTYQEYYLAAGTYNFIYYTLYIRCCGIVLLTLQRFCTVVFSHTAFNKALQKMAPWKIVVIYWTVPTLLSLVALKDTGMYFDENMSLYTDKAIISRNTLMAVIVVFVTCLICVFSYAVIFIFVRTHMLSSALRRELNLSVQLLGLVFAFLLMFIYYALQYSFSINQNAGPIFTMRSLYPMINGFLSYINPFMIVFLNKEIARGVGRLLLGHNIRMDPKIRGSRKTSTKNERVTPIQ
;
A
#
# COMPACT_ATOMS: atom_id res chain seq x y z
N MET A 1 -26.05 12.00 -15.25
CA MET A 1 -26.13 11.96 -13.77
C MET A 1 -24.94 11.17 -13.25
N SER A 2 -23.93 11.85 -12.71
CA SER A 2 -22.83 11.22 -11.98
C SER A 2 -23.37 10.65 -10.67
N PHE A 3 -23.22 9.34 -10.46
CA PHE A 3 -23.62 8.69 -9.23
C PHE A 3 -22.80 9.25 -8.06
N VAL A 4 -23.45 9.86 -7.08
CA VAL A 4 -22.79 10.50 -5.92
C VAL A 4 -22.53 9.49 -4.80
N TRP A 5 -23.26 8.37 -4.80
CA TRP A 5 -23.16 7.32 -3.77
C TRP A 5 -21.77 6.70 -3.61
N PRO A 6 -20.94 6.49 -4.66
CA PRO A 6 -19.59 5.96 -4.46
C PRO A 6 -18.68 6.88 -3.65
N THR A 7 -18.87 8.20 -3.80
CA THR A 7 -18.15 9.21 -3.03
C THR A 7 -18.60 9.19 -1.57
N TYR A 8 -19.89 9.01 -1.29
CA TYR A 8 -20.39 8.84 0.09
C TYR A 8 -19.83 7.58 0.76
N VAL A 9 -19.76 6.47 0.02
CA VAL A 9 -19.12 5.23 0.53
C VAL A 9 -17.65 5.49 0.83
N TRP A 10 -16.92 6.16 -0.06
CA TRP A 10 -15.53 6.52 0.19
C TRP A 10 -15.35 7.43 1.43
N TYR A 11 -16.25 8.39 1.65
CA TYR A 11 -16.22 9.22 2.87
C TYR A 11 -16.45 8.38 4.13
N ALA A 12 -17.41 7.44 4.09
CA ALA A 12 -17.67 6.54 5.22
C ALA A 12 -16.48 5.62 5.50
N GLU A 13 -15.88 5.03 4.46
CA GLU A 13 -14.66 4.23 4.56
C GLU A 13 -13.51 5.06 5.14
N SER A 14 -13.35 6.32 4.70
CA SER A 14 -12.27 7.20 5.14
C SER A 14 -12.42 7.68 6.58
N ALA A 15 -13.65 7.93 7.03
CA ALA A 15 -13.95 8.33 8.40
C ALA A 15 -13.49 7.27 9.42
N VAL A 16 -13.52 5.99 9.05
CA VAL A 16 -13.04 4.88 9.89
C VAL A 16 -11.59 4.51 9.58
N GLY A 17 -11.26 4.44 8.28
CA GLY A 17 -10.00 3.95 7.77
C GLY A 17 -8.83 4.86 8.10
N VAL A 18 -8.96 6.19 7.92
CA VAL A 18 -7.86 7.14 8.17
C VAL A 18 -7.44 7.15 9.65
N PRO A 19 -8.36 7.31 10.63
CA PRO A 19 -7.97 7.26 12.04
C PRO A 19 -7.31 5.94 12.42
N LEU A 20 -7.86 4.81 11.96
CA LEU A 20 -7.28 3.50 12.23
C LEU A 20 -5.87 3.38 11.67
N TYR A 21 -5.66 3.83 10.43
CA TYR A 21 -4.35 3.79 9.79
C TYR A 21 -3.32 4.63 10.56
N ILE A 22 -3.69 5.85 10.97
CA ILE A 22 -2.84 6.73 11.78
C ILE A 22 -2.45 6.03 13.09
N VAL A 23 -3.41 5.45 13.80
CA VAL A 23 -3.18 4.74 15.07
C VAL A 23 -2.24 3.54 14.87
N VAL A 24 -2.39 2.78 13.78
CA VAL A 24 -1.49 1.67 13.43
C VAL A 24 -0.06 2.17 13.19
N LEU A 25 0.12 3.26 12.42
CA LEU A 25 1.44 3.82 12.14
C LEU A 25 2.11 4.41 13.39
N VAL A 26 1.34 5.08 14.26
CA VAL A 26 1.84 5.59 15.55
C VAL A 26 2.28 4.42 16.43
N THR A 27 1.47 3.37 16.54
CA THR A 27 1.80 2.16 17.31
C THR A 27 3.09 1.51 16.79
N LEU A 28 3.23 1.38 15.48
CA LEU A 28 4.43 0.84 14.84
C LEU A 28 5.67 1.69 15.11
N ARG A 29 5.55 3.02 15.04
CA ARG A 29 6.64 3.94 15.33
C ARG A 29 7.10 3.82 16.79
N GLN A 30 6.16 3.77 17.74
CA GLN A 30 6.47 3.59 19.16
C GLN A 30 7.13 2.23 19.45
N TYR A 31 6.72 1.17 18.75
CA TYR A 31 7.38 -0.12 18.85
C TYR A 31 8.79 -0.11 18.23
N ALA A 32 8.99 0.60 17.13
CA ALA A 32 10.30 0.76 16.50
C ALA A 32 11.29 1.57 17.35
N THR A 33 10.83 2.56 18.12
CA THR A 33 11.69 3.30 19.05
C THR A 33 12.06 2.47 20.29
N THR A 34 11.15 1.60 20.74
CA THR A 34 11.31 0.83 21.98
C THR A 34 12.06 -0.50 21.79
N SER A 35 11.99 -1.11 20.60
CA SER A 35 12.53 -2.44 20.34
C SER A 35 13.29 -2.51 19.02
N GLN A 36 14.53 -3.02 19.07
CA GLN A 36 15.30 -3.30 17.86
C GLN A 36 14.65 -4.36 16.96
N SER A 37 13.74 -5.20 17.48
CA SER A 37 13.03 -6.18 16.67
C SER A 37 12.09 -5.54 15.63
N TYR A 38 11.68 -4.29 15.86
CA TYR A 38 10.79 -3.52 14.98
C TYR A 38 11.56 -2.55 14.07
N ARG A 39 12.90 -2.50 14.18
CA ARG A 39 13.79 -1.72 13.31
C ARG A 39 14.36 -2.56 12.16
N ASN A 40 13.51 -3.36 11.51
CA ASN A 40 13.93 -4.16 10.36
C ASN A 40 13.44 -3.56 9.03
N THR A 41 13.94 -4.11 7.94
CA THR A 41 13.58 -3.72 6.57
C THR A 41 12.09 -3.81 6.29
N PHE A 42 11.40 -4.83 6.80
CA PHE A 42 9.95 -4.98 6.64
C PHE A 42 9.18 -3.81 7.23
N TYR A 43 9.46 -3.43 8.49
CA TYR A 43 8.70 -2.36 9.14
C TYR A 43 8.98 -0.99 8.53
N VAL A 44 10.20 -0.76 8.01
CA VAL A 44 10.50 0.47 7.27
C VAL A 44 9.71 0.52 5.96
N LEU A 45 9.72 -0.57 5.16
CA LEU A 45 8.91 -0.66 3.94
C LEU A 45 7.42 -0.48 4.24
N PHE A 46 6.94 -1.14 5.29
CA PHE A 46 5.55 -1.10 5.70
C PHE A 46 5.14 0.33 6.10
N PHE A 47 6.01 1.04 6.83
CA PHE A 47 5.78 2.42 7.21
C PHE A 47 5.75 3.37 6.00
N GLN A 48 6.65 3.19 5.03
CA GLN A 48 6.63 3.97 3.78
C GLN A 48 5.35 3.68 2.97
N HIS A 49 4.91 2.43 2.94
CA HIS A 49 3.66 2.05 2.30
C HIS A 49 2.45 2.73 2.94
N GLY A 50 2.40 2.76 4.27
CA GLY A 50 1.36 3.48 4.99
C GLY A 50 1.36 4.99 4.77
N ILE A 51 2.54 5.62 4.63
CA ILE A 51 2.64 7.02 4.23
C ILE A 51 2.05 7.23 2.83
N ALA A 52 2.40 6.37 1.87
CA ALA A 52 1.89 6.46 0.51
C ALA A 52 0.36 6.28 0.45
N ASP A 53 -0.21 5.35 1.22
CA ASP A 53 -1.65 5.18 1.35
C ASP A 53 -2.32 6.44 1.91
N LEU A 54 -1.81 6.99 3.01
CA LEU A 54 -2.35 8.22 3.60
C LEU A 54 -2.26 9.42 2.65
N LEU A 55 -1.15 9.58 1.94
CA LEU A 55 -0.99 10.63 0.93
C LEU A 55 -2.00 10.49 -0.21
N SER A 56 -2.24 9.26 -0.67
CA SER A 56 -3.28 8.97 -1.67
C SER A 56 -4.67 9.40 -1.18
N MET A 57 -5.01 9.09 0.09
CA MET A 57 -6.31 9.44 0.67
C MET A 57 -6.48 10.95 0.87
N ILE A 58 -5.46 11.63 1.42
CA ILE A 58 -5.47 13.08 1.62
C ILE A 58 -5.63 13.79 0.28
N PHE A 59 -4.87 13.38 -0.73
CA PHE A 59 -4.97 14.00 -2.04
C PHE A 59 -6.33 13.76 -2.70
N TYR A 60 -6.88 12.55 -2.57
CA TYR A 60 -8.24 12.28 -3.06
C TYR A 60 -9.29 13.15 -2.35
N LEU A 61 -9.14 13.38 -1.04
CA LEU A 61 -9.98 14.32 -0.28
C LEU A 61 -9.87 15.75 -0.83
N LEU A 62 -8.65 16.21 -1.10
CA LEU A 62 -8.39 17.53 -1.67
C LEU A 62 -8.98 17.68 -3.08
N ILE A 63 -9.06 16.60 -3.85
CA ILE A 63 -9.76 16.61 -5.14
C ILE A 63 -11.28 16.62 -4.93
N SER A 64 -11.80 15.86 -3.97
CA SER A 64 -13.25 15.72 -3.79
C SER A 64 -13.92 17.00 -3.27
N ILE A 65 -13.18 17.87 -2.56
CA ILE A 65 -13.69 19.18 -2.13
C ILE A 65 -13.89 20.17 -3.29
N LYS A 66 -13.41 19.88 -4.51
CA LYS A 66 -13.60 20.75 -5.69
C LYS A 66 -15.07 20.96 -6.10
N TYR A 67 -15.97 20.13 -5.58
CA TYR A 67 -17.41 20.26 -5.82
C TYR A 67 -18.08 21.32 -4.93
N VAL A 68 -17.35 21.88 -3.96
CA VAL A 68 -17.82 22.96 -3.07
C VAL A 68 -17.63 24.31 -3.74
N GLU A 69 -18.69 25.12 -3.81
CA GLU A 69 -18.80 26.39 -4.56
C GLU A 69 -17.54 27.31 -4.52
N PRO A 70 -17.03 27.73 -3.35
CA PRO A 70 -15.83 28.58 -3.28
C PRO A 70 -14.57 27.91 -3.84
N ILE A 71 -14.42 26.60 -3.64
CA ILE A 71 -13.25 25.84 -4.12
C ILE A 71 -13.39 25.56 -5.61
N ARG A 72 -14.62 25.29 -6.08
CA ARG A 72 -14.95 25.07 -7.49
C ARG A 72 -14.50 26.27 -8.31
N THR A 73 -14.91 27.47 -7.91
CA THR A 73 -14.55 28.71 -8.59
C THR A 73 -13.02 28.91 -8.60
N PHE A 74 -12.36 28.69 -7.45
CA PHE A 74 -10.89 28.73 -7.38
C PHE A 74 -10.23 27.74 -8.35
N VAL A 75 -10.61 26.46 -8.33
CA VAL A 75 -10.03 25.42 -9.21
C VAL A 75 -10.27 25.73 -10.68
N PHE A 76 -11.44 26.29 -11.03
CA PHE A 76 -11.76 26.68 -12.39
C PHE A 76 -10.94 27.89 -12.86
N THR A 77 -10.78 28.91 -12.01
CA THR A 77 -9.97 30.10 -12.32
C THR A 77 -8.49 29.76 -12.48
N TYR A 78 -7.96 28.86 -11.66
CA TYR A 78 -6.55 28.46 -11.68
C TYR A 78 -6.28 27.19 -12.50
N GLN A 79 -7.21 26.74 -13.36
CA GLN A 79 -7.04 25.50 -14.13
C GLN A 79 -5.84 25.52 -15.10
N GLU A 80 -5.41 26.71 -15.54
CA GLU A 80 -4.21 26.92 -16.37
C GLU A 80 -2.90 26.48 -15.69
N TYR A 81 -2.89 26.37 -14.35
CA TYR A 81 -1.75 25.85 -13.58
C TYR A 81 -1.68 24.31 -13.57
N TYR A 82 -2.17 23.66 -14.61
CA TYR A 82 -2.15 22.20 -14.79
C TYR A 82 -2.80 21.41 -13.63
N LEU A 83 -3.74 22.01 -12.89
CA LEU A 83 -4.39 21.37 -11.75
C LEU A 83 -5.14 20.08 -12.14
N ALA A 84 -5.77 20.09 -13.32
CA ALA A 84 -6.45 18.94 -13.89
C ALA A 84 -5.46 17.81 -14.26
N ALA A 85 -4.35 18.16 -14.92
CA ALA A 85 -3.30 17.21 -15.24
C ALA A 85 -2.65 16.63 -13.98
N GLY A 86 -2.36 17.46 -12.97
CA GLY A 86 -1.83 17.02 -11.68
C GLY A 86 -2.76 16.03 -10.97
N THR A 87 -4.06 16.35 -10.92
CA THR A 87 -5.10 15.48 -10.35
C THR A 87 -5.15 14.12 -11.04
N TYR A 88 -5.16 14.10 -12.38
CA TYR A 88 -5.19 12.87 -13.16
C TYR A 88 -3.92 12.05 -13.01
N ASN A 89 -2.75 12.67 -13.13
CA ASN A 89 -1.48 11.97 -13.09
C ASN A 89 -1.20 11.40 -11.69
N PHE A 90 -1.65 12.07 -10.64
CA PHE A 90 -1.48 11.60 -9.28
C PHE A 90 -2.29 10.32 -8.97
N ILE A 91 -3.44 10.12 -9.63
CA ILE A 91 -4.21 8.86 -9.56
C ILE A 91 -3.36 7.67 -10.01
N TYR A 92 -2.63 7.81 -11.12
CA TYR A 92 -1.73 6.75 -11.61
C TYR A 92 -0.44 6.67 -10.79
N TYR A 93 0.11 7.81 -10.35
CA TYR A 93 1.30 7.85 -9.49
C TYR A 93 1.09 7.06 -8.19
N THR A 94 -0.01 7.34 -7.49
CA THR A 94 -0.35 6.63 -6.23
C THR A 94 -0.65 5.17 -6.46
N LEU A 95 -1.28 4.81 -7.58
CA LEU A 95 -1.44 3.40 -7.95
C LEU A 95 -0.08 2.72 -8.08
N TYR A 96 0.85 3.29 -8.84
CA TYR A 96 2.15 2.67 -9.10
C TYR A 96 3.00 2.56 -7.84
N ILE A 97 3.03 3.59 -6.99
CA ILE A 97 3.69 3.51 -5.68
C ILE A 97 3.12 2.37 -4.84
N ARG A 98 1.78 2.23 -4.78
CA ARG A 98 1.15 1.18 -3.98
C ARG A 98 1.43 -0.21 -4.55
N CYS A 99 1.33 -0.38 -5.88
CA CYS A 99 1.69 -1.61 -6.58
C CYS A 99 3.13 -2.03 -6.31
N CYS A 100 4.10 -1.13 -6.52
CA CYS A 100 5.51 -1.39 -6.25
C CYS A 100 5.76 -1.66 -4.75
N GLY A 101 5.12 -0.90 -3.86
CA GLY A 101 5.27 -1.06 -2.42
C GLY A 101 4.85 -2.46 -1.92
N ILE A 102 3.75 -2.99 -2.44
CA ILE A 102 3.26 -4.32 -2.09
C ILE A 102 4.18 -5.41 -2.65
N VAL A 103 4.71 -5.24 -3.87
CA VAL A 103 5.73 -6.13 -4.42
C VAL A 103 6.99 -6.12 -3.55
N LEU A 104 7.49 -4.96 -3.14
CA LEU A 104 8.66 -4.85 -2.28
C LEU A 104 8.43 -5.53 -0.93
N LEU A 105 7.27 -5.35 -0.30
CA LEU A 105 6.88 -6.04 0.93
C LEU A 105 6.84 -7.56 0.73
N THR A 106 6.27 -8.01 -0.38
CA THR A 106 6.17 -9.44 -0.73
C THR A 106 7.55 -10.05 -0.94
N LEU A 107 8.41 -9.41 -1.73
CA LEU A 107 9.77 -9.87 -2.00
C LEU A 107 10.62 -9.88 -0.72
N GLN A 108 10.48 -8.87 0.14
CA GLN A 108 11.16 -8.86 1.44
C GLN A 108 10.80 -10.11 2.27
N ARG A 109 9.52 -10.49 2.28
CA ARG A 109 9.04 -11.69 2.99
C ARG A 109 9.53 -12.97 2.34
N PHE A 110 9.45 -13.04 1.02
CA PHE A 110 9.99 -14.14 0.23
C PHE A 110 11.48 -14.38 0.56
N CYS A 111 12.31 -13.34 0.52
CA CYS A 111 13.73 -13.45 0.84
C CYS A 111 13.98 -13.85 2.31
N THR A 112 13.16 -13.38 3.23
CA THR A 112 13.32 -13.70 4.66
C THR A 112 13.02 -15.17 4.95
N VAL A 113 11.97 -15.72 4.33
CA VAL A 113 11.50 -17.09 4.57
C VAL A 113 12.32 -18.10 3.77
N VAL A 114 12.44 -17.90 2.46
CA VAL A 114 13.04 -18.89 1.55
C VAL A 114 14.57 -18.83 1.60
N PHE A 115 15.14 -17.64 1.72
CA PHE A 115 16.60 -17.43 1.70
C PHE A 115 17.17 -17.08 3.09
N SER A 116 16.53 -17.57 4.15
CA SER A 116 16.82 -17.24 5.55
C SER A 116 18.31 -17.31 5.91
N HIS A 117 19.04 -18.32 5.42
CA HIS A 117 20.45 -18.59 5.71
C HIS A 117 21.46 -17.87 4.80
N THR A 118 21.01 -17.26 3.70
CA THR A 118 21.91 -16.68 2.70
C THR A 118 22.58 -15.38 3.16
N ALA A 119 23.77 -15.09 2.64
CA ALA A 119 24.45 -13.81 2.85
C ALA A 119 23.63 -12.62 2.33
N PHE A 120 22.88 -12.83 1.24
CA PHE A 120 21.96 -11.85 0.67
C PHE A 120 20.87 -11.42 1.66
N ASN A 121 20.18 -12.37 2.30
CA ASN A 121 19.17 -12.04 3.29
C ASN A 121 19.76 -11.30 4.51
N LYS A 122 20.96 -11.70 4.97
CA LYS A 122 21.67 -10.99 6.04
C LYS A 122 22.01 -9.55 5.65
N ALA A 123 22.39 -9.29 4.40
CA ALA A 123 22.64 -7.94 3.89
C ALA A 123 21.35 -7.13 3.80
N LEU A 124 20.26 -7.73 3.29
CA LEU A 124 18.95 -7.09 3.16
C LEU A 124 18.39 -6.66 4.52
N GLN A 125 18.54 -7.48 5.56
CA GLN A 125 18.08 -7.16 6.92
C GLN A 125 18.93 -6.10 7.62
N LYS A 126 20.20 -5.93 7.22
CA LYS A 126 21.12 -4.92 7.76
C LYS A 126 21.11 -3.60 6.97
N MET A 127 20.27 -3.49 5.94
CA MET A 127 20.21 -2.31 5.09
C MET A 127 19.77 -1.09 5.90
N ALA A 128 20.45 0.05 5.69
CA ALA A 128 20.10 1.30 6.35
C ALA A 128 18.68 1.77 5.94
N PRO A 129 17.85 2.26 6.88
CA PRO A 129 16.47 2.66 6.59
C PRO A 129 16.33 3.65 5.43
N TRP A 130 17.21 4.64 5.33
CA TRP A 130 17.15 5.64 4.26
C TRP A 130 17.31 5.04 2.85
N LYS A 131 18.13 3.98 2.69
CA LYS A 131 18.30 3.31 1.40
C LYS A 131 17.01 2.63 0.96
N ILE A 132 16.29 2.04 1.91
CA ILE A 132 14.99 1.40 1.69
C ILE A 132 13.97 2.45 1.26
N VAL A 133 13.96 3.63 1.90
CA VAL A 133 13.10 4.76 1.51
C VAL A 133 13.40 5.19 0.08
N VAL A 134 14.67 5.39 -0.27
CA VAL A 134 15.06 5.77 -1.65
C VAL A 134 14.59 4.73 -2.66
N ILE A 135 14.82 3.43 -2.41
CA ILE A 135 14.36 2.36 -3.30
C ILE A 135 12.83 2.38 -3.45
N TYR A 136 12.11 2.56 -2.34
CA TYR A 136 10.65 2.56 -2.32
C TYR A 136 10.04 3.68 -3.17
N TRP A 137 10.59 4.90 -3.12
CA TRP A 137 10.04 6.05 -3.83
C TRP A 137 10.58 6.21 -5.25
N THR A 138 11.85 5.86 -5.50
CA THR A 138 12.47 6.08 -6.82
C THR A 138 11.90 5.15 -7.89
N VAL A 139 11.76 3.85 -7.60
CA VAL A 139 11.26 2.87 -8.58
C VAL A 139 9.88 3.24 -9.14
N PRO A 140 8.85 3.49 -8.32
CA PRO A 140 7.55 3.87 -8.85
C PRO A 140 7.56 5.27 -9.48
N THR A 141 8.39 6.20 -9.00
CA THR A 141 8.49 7.53 -9.62
C THR A 141 9.01 7.46 -11.04
N LEU A 142 10.03 6.65 -11.30
CA LEU A 142 10.54 6.41 -12.65
C LEU A 142 9.47 5.79 -13.56
N LEU A 143 8.70 4.82 -13.04
CA LEU A 143 7.59 4.21 -13.78
C LEU A 143 6.49 5.23 -14.12
N SER A 144 6.21 6.16 -13.21
CA SER A 144 5.19 7.20 -13.38
C SER A 144 5.59 8.35 -14.29
N LEU A 145 6.87 8.52 -14.64
CA LEU A 145 7.30 9.55 -15.60
C LEU A 145 6.55 9.44 -16.94
N VAL A 146 6.19 8.22 -17.34
CA VAL A 146 5.42 7.96 -18.57
C VAL A 146 4.01 8.57 -18.51
N ALA A 147 3.39 8.63 -17.34
CA ALA A 147 2.09 9.24 -17.13
C ALA A 147 2.20 10.76 -16.88
N LEU A 148 3.26 11.22 -16.20
CA LEU A 148 3.47 12.62 -15.83
C LEU A 148 3.73 13.56 -17.01
N LYS A 149 4.06 13.03 -18.20
CA LYS A 149 4.38 13.84 -19.39
C LYS A 149 3.17 14.53 -20.03
N ASP A 150 1.96 14.07 -19.74
CA ASP A 150 0.75 14.63 -20.35
C ASP A 150 0.22 15.82 -19.54
N THR A 151 0.06 16.96 -20.20
CA THR A 151 -0.38 18.21 -19.56
C THR A 151 -1.67 18.81 -20.15
N GLY A 152 -2.15 18.30 -21.30
CA GLY A 152 -3.32 18.82 -22.02
C GLY A 152 -4.68 18.43 -21.43
N MET A 153 -4.83 18.45 -20.10
CA MET A 153 -6.06 18.08 -19.38
C MET A 153 -6.68 19.31 -18.71
N TYR A 154 -8.01 19.41 -18.73
CA TYR A 154 -8.75 20.53 -18.14
C TYR A 154 -10.05 20.07 -17.48
N PHE A 155 -10.64 20.92 -16.64
CA PHE A 155 -11.94 20.65 -16.01
C PHE A 155 -13.05 21.35 -16.79
N ASP A 156 -14.12 20.61 -17.07
CA ASP A 156 -15.38 21.15 -17.61
C ASP A 156 -16.14 21.95 -16.54
N GLU A 157 -17.17 22.72 -16.93
CA GLU A 157 -18.02 23.53 -16.03
C GLU A 157 -18.63 22.70 -14.89
N ASN A 158 -18.87 21.42 -15.15
CA ASN A 158 -19.37 20.46 -14.16
C ASN A 158 -18.26 19.85 -13.27
N MET A 159 -17.05 20.42 -13.28
CA MET A 159 -15.84 19.85 -12.64
C MET A 159 -15.51 18.42 -13.09
N SER A 160 -16.01 18.05 -14.26
CA SER A 160 -15.69 16.77 -14.89
C SER A 160 -14.35 16.88 -15.61
N LEU A 161 -13.49 15.88 -15.45
CA LEU A 161 -12.16 15.90 -16.06
C LEU A 161 -12.28 15.56 -17.55
N TYR A 162 -11.92 16.52 -18.40
CA TYR A 162 -11.80 16.30 -19.84
C TYR A 162 -10.37 15.91 -20.19
N THR A 163 -10.22 14.83 -20.95
CA THR A 163 -8.92 14.28 -21.36
C THR A 163 -9.08 13.58 -22.69
N ASP A 164 -8.09 13.70 -23.57
CA ASP A 164 -8.07 13.00 -24.84
C ASP A 164 -8.17 11.47 -24.63
N LYS A 165 -8.99 10.82 -25.46
CA LYS A 165 -9.21 9.36 -25.44
C LYS A 165 -7.91 8.60 -25.64
N ALA A 166 -6.98 9.10 -26.46
CA ALA A 166 -5.69 8.47 -26.69
C ALA A 166 -4.84 8.41 -25.39
N ILE A 167 -4.85 9.49 -24.60
CA ILE A 167 -4.16 9.57 -23.31
C ILE A 167 -4.80 8.60 -22.31
N ILE A 168 -6.14 8.60 -22.24
CA ILE A 168 -6.89 7.70 -21.36
C ILE A 168 -6.58 6.23 -21.67
N SER A 169 -6.65 5.84 -22.94
CA SER A 169 -6.40 4.47 -23.37
C SER A 169 -4.99 4.02 -23.01
N ARG A 170 -3.98 4.84 -23.31
CA ARG A 170 -2.57 4.55 -23.00
C ARG A 170 -2.32 4.40 -21.50
N ASN A 171 -2.74 5.36 -20.69
CA ASN A 171 -2.46 5.36 -19.25
C ASN A 171 -3.23 4.24 -18.54
N THR A 172 -4.45 3.92 -19.03
CA THR A 172 -5.23 2.78 -18.54
C THR A 172 -4.56 1.45 -18.92
N LEU A 173 -4.08 1.28 -20.16
CA LEU A 173 -3.34 0.08 -20.56
C LEU A 173 -2.08 -0.13 -19.72
N MET A 174 -1.31 0.94 -19.50
CA MET A 174 -0.13 0.88 -18.62
C MET A 174 -0.51 0.49 -17.19
N ALA A 175 -1.60 1.04 -16.65
CA ALA A 175 -2.10 0.63 -15.34
C ALA A 175 -2.49 -0.86 -15.31
N VAL A 176 -3.18 -1.37 -16.33
CA VAL A 176 -3.49 -2.81 -16.44
C VAL A 176 -2.22 -3.65 -16.42
N ILE A 177 -1.22 -3.30 -17.24
CA ILE A 177 0.05 -4.04 -17.32
C ILE A 177 0.76 -4.04 -15.98
N VAL A 178 0.90 -2.86 -15.35
CA VAL A 178 1.59 -2.73 -14.06
C VAL A 178 0.86 -3.52 -12.97
N VAL A 179 -0.45 -3.37 -12.84
CA VAL A 179 -1.24 -4.10 -11.83
C VAL A 179 -1.17 -5.61 -12.09
N PHE A 180 -1.25 -6.05 -13.34
CA PHE A 180 -1.15 -7.47 -13.70
C PHE A 180 0.20 -8.07 -13.35
N VAL A 181 1.30 -7.44 -13.81
CA VAL A 181 2.66 -7.93 -13.57
C VAL A 181 2.98 -7.95 -12.07
N THR A 182 2.62 -6.89 -11.34
CA THR A 182 2.83 -6.84 -9.89
C THR A 182 1.99 -7.88 -9.16
N CYS A 183 0.75 -8.13 -9.58
CA CYS A 183 -0.08 -9.20 -9.04
C CYS A 183 0.53 -10.59 -9.29
N LEU A 184 1.04 -10.86 -10.50
CA LEU A 184 1.71 -12.13 -10.80
C LEU A 184 2.95 -12.36 -9.93
N ILE A 185 3.80 -11.35 -9.77
CA ILE A 185 4.99 -11.42 -8.91
C ILE A 185 4.57 -11.76 -7.47
N CYS A 186 3.53 -11.09 -6.96
CA CYS A 186 3.03 -11.35 -5.62
C CYS A 186 2.49 -12.78 -5.48
N VAL A 187 1.60 -13.21 -6.37
CA VAL A 187 0.98 -14.55 -6.34
C VAL A 187 2.07 -15.64 -6.41
N PHE A 188 3.02 -15.51 -7.33
CA PHE A 188 4.11 -16.46 -7.47
C PHE A 188 4.97 -16.52 -6.19
N SER A 189 5.38 -15.36 -5.67
CA SER A 189 6.19 -15.28 -4.46
C SER A 189 5.49 -15.92 -3.26
N TYR A 190 4.18 -15.67 -3.09
CA TYR A 190 3.39 -16.27 -2.01
C TYR A 190 3.16 -17.77 -2.19
N ALA A 191 2.93 -18.22 -3.41
CA ALA A 191 2.82 -19.65 -3.69
C ALA A 191 4.09 -20.40 -3.27
N VAL A 192 5.26 -19.86 -3.61
CA VAL A 192 6.55 -20.45 -3.21
C VAL A 192 6.74 -20.41 -1.70
N ILE A 193 6.43 -19.28 -1.03
CA ILE A 193 6.48 -19.20 0.44
C ILE A 193 5.58 -20.29 1.06
N PHE A 194 4.36 -20.45 0.56
CA PHE A 194 3.41 -21.43 1.07
C PHE A 194 3.91 -22.87 0.90
N ILE A 195 4.43 -23.21 -0.28
CA ILE A 195 5.01 -24.53 -0.58
C ILE A 195 6.20 -24.79 0.35
N PHE A 196 7.17 -23.87 0.42
CA PHE A 196 8.36 -24.00 1.24
C PHE A 196 8.01 -24.26 2.72
N VAL A 197 7.03 -23.51 3.23
CA VAL A 197 6.59 -23.64 4.62
C VAL A 197 5.83 -24.94 4.88
N ARG A 198 5.09 -25.47 3.90
CA ARG A 198 4.43 -26.78 4.01
C ARG A 198 5.42 -27.95 4.01
N THR A 199 6.47 -27.84 3.20
CA THR A 199 7.47 -28.91 3.03
C THR A 199 8.42 -29.01 4.22
N HIS A 200 8.76 -27.89 4.86
CA HIS A 200 9.64 -27.89 6.03
C HIS A 200 8.81 -27.76 7.33
N MET A 201 8.68 -28.88 8.08
CA MET A 201 7.95 -28.97 9.37
C MET A 201 8.34 -27.82 10.31
N LEU A 202 7.35 -26.97 10.63
CA LEU A 202 7.57 -25.63 11.19
C LEU A 202 7.99 -25.60 12.66
N SER A 203 9.07 -24.88 12.95
CA SER A 203 9.27 -24.26 14.26
C SER A 203 8.16 -23.22 14.55
N SER A 204 7.85 -22.98 15.82
CA SER A 204 6.83 -22.00 16.25
C SER A 204 7.07 -20.58 15.72
N ALA A 205 8.33 -20.22 15.46
CA ALA A 205 8.73 -18.95 14.86
C ALA A 205 8.28 -18.82 13.40
N LEU A 206 8.45 -19.86 12.58
CA LEU A 206 8.08 -19.85 11.16
C LEU A 206 6.54 -19.85 11.00
N ARG A 207 5.79 -20.44 11.96
CA ARG A 207 4.32 -20.42 11.95
C ARG A 207 3.76 -19.02 12.20
N ARG A 208 4.48 -18.20 12.98
CA ARG A 208 4.17 -16.78 13.18
C ARG A 208 4.42 -15.96 11.92
N GLU A 209 5.46 -16.29 11.14
CA GLU A 209 5.73 -15.63 9.85
C GLU A 209 4.69 -15.98 8.78
N LEU A 210 4.17 -17.22 8.80
CA LEU A 210 3.07 -17.62 7.91
C LEU A 210 1.78 -16.85 8.22
N ASN A 211 1.39 -16.73 9.49
CA ASN A 211 0.21 -15.92 9.87
C ASN A 211 0.36 -14.44 9.46
N LEU A 212 1.59 -13.90 9.51
CA LEU A 212 1.87 -12.56 8.99
C LEU A 212 1.80 -12.47 7.46
N SER A 213 2.05 -13.57 6.75
CA SER A 213 1.98 -13.62 5.28
C SER A 213 0.54 -13.78 4.78
N VAL A 214 -0.34 -14.43 5.57
CA VAL A 214 -1.80 -14.47 5.32
C VAL A 214 -2.40 -13.06 5.29
N GLN A 215 -1.80 -12.11 6.01
CA GLN A 215 -2.16 -10.69 5.93
C GLN A 215 -2.12 -10.14 4.51
N LEU A 216 -1.17 -10.61 3.74
CA LEU A 216 -0.89 -10.09 2.41
C LEU A 216 -1.77 -10.76 1.34
N LEU A 217 -2.51 -11.83 1.66
CA LEU A 217 -3.55 -12.38 0.78
C LEU A 217 -4.73 -11.41 0.60
N GLY A 218 -5.08 -10.65 1.65
CA GLY A 218 -6.09 -9.60 1.53
C GLY A 218 -5.67 -8.49 0.54
N LEU A 219 -4.37 -8.20 0.46
CA LEU A 219 -3.84 -7.26 -0.52
C LEU A 219 -3.84 -7.83 -1.93
N VAL A 220 -3.54 -9.13 -2.10
CA VAL A 220 -3.66 -9.80 -3.41
C VAL A 220 -5.12 -9.77 -3.88
N PHE A 221 -6.08 -9.99 -3.00
CA PHE A 221 -7.50 -9.85 -3.33
C PHE A 221 -7.85 -8.41 -3.77
N ALA A 222 -7.36 -7.40 -3.05
CA ALA A 222 -7.55 -5.99 -3.45
C ALA A 222 -6.89 -5.68 -4.80
N PHE A 223 -5.74 -6.29 -5.12
CA PHE A 223 -5.09 -6.18 -6.43
C PHE A 223 -5.88 -6.84 -7.55
N LEU A 224 -6.49 -8.00 -7.32
CA LEU A 224 -7.36 -8.63 -8.29
C LEU A 224 -8.57 -7.73 -8.60
N LEU A 225 -9.16 -7.11 -7.58
CA LEU A 225 -10.26 -6.17 -7.77
C LEU A 225 -9.82 -4.93 -8.58
N MET A 226 -8.66 -4.36 -8.28
CA MET A 226 -8.07 -3.25 -9.04
C MET A 226 -7.72 -3.65 -10.48
N PHE A 227 -7.26 -4.88 -10.70
CA PHE A 227 -6.95 -5.39 -12.04
C PHE A 227 -8.23 -5.49 -12.88
N ILE A 228 -9.29 -6.10 -12.32
CA ILE A 228 -10.60 -6.20 -12.98
C ILE A 228 -11.12 -4.79 -13.32
N TYR A 229 -11.01 -3.84 -12.39
CA TYR A 229 -11.40 -2.46 -12.62
C TYR A 229 -10.71 -1.84 -13.85
N TYR A 230 -9.38 -1.88 -13.89
CA TYR A 230 -8.64 -1.29 -15.01
C TYR A 230 -8.80 -2.08 -16.31
N ALA A 231 -8.98 -3.40 -16.26
CA ALA A 231 -9.24 -4.22 -17.43
C ALA A 231 -10.60 -3.89 -18.07
N LEU A 232 -11.64 -3.70 -17.25
CA LEU A 232 -12.95 -3.23 -17.72
C LEU A 232 -12.86 -1.80 -18.27
N GLN A 233 -12.16 -0.90 -17.57
CA GLN A 233 -11.92 0.47 -18.03
C GLN A 233 -11.23 0.49 -19.40
N TYR A 234 -10.25 -0.38 -19.61
CA TYR A 234 -9.54 -0.52 -20.88
C TYR A 234 -10.44 -1.09 -21.99
N SER A 235 -11.20 -2.15 -21.69
CA SER A 235 -12.17 -2.73 -22.64
C SER A 235 -13.19 -1.70 -23.12
N PHE A 236 -13.74 -0.88 -22.21
CA PHE A 236 -14.65 0.21 -22.60
C PHE A 236 -13.95 1.33 -23.36
N SER A 237 -12.68 1.60 -23.06
CA SER A 237 -11.88 2.58 -23.80
C SER A 237 -11.63 2.17 -25.25
N ILE A 238 -11.40 0.89 -25.54
CA ILE A 238 -11.22 0.39 -26.92
C ILE A 238 -12.54 0.44 -27.68
N ASN A 239 -13.63 -0.01 -27.05
CA ASN A 239 -14.95 -0.09 -27.67
C ASN A 239 -15.65 1.27 -27.86
N GLN A 240 -14.93 2.37 -27.64
CA GLN A 240 -15.42 3.76 -27.78
C GLN A 240 -16.68 4.10 -26.97
N ASN A 241 -16.99 3.30 -25.94
CA ASN A 241 -18.20 3.45 -25.12
C ASN A 241 -18.00 4.54 -24.05
N ALA A 242 -18.33 5.78 -24.40
CA ALA A 242 -18.14 6.93 -23.50
C ALA A 242 -18.94 6.83 -22.19
N GLY A 243 -20.20 6.34 -22.25
CA GLY A 243 -21.06 6.23 -21.06
C GLY A 243 -20.48 5.35 -19.94
N PRO A 244 -20.16 4.06 -20.22
CA PRO A 244 -19.55 3.15 -19.24
C PRO A 244 -18.22 3.63 -18.65
N ILE A 245 -17.40 4.36 -19.42
CA ILE A 245 -16.14 4.94 -18.95
C ILE A 245 -16.39 5.94 -17.81
N PHE A 246 -17.40 6.81 -17.95
CA PHE A 246 -17.76 7.77 -16.91
C PHE A 246 -18.35 7.08 -15.68
N THR A 247 -19.18 6.04 -15.87
CA THR A 247 -19.73 5.25 -14.76
C THR A 247 -18.61 4.53 -13.99
N MET A 248 -17.65 3.91 -14.67
CA MET A 248 -16.53 3.25 -14.00
C MET A 248 -15.61 4.25 -13.28
N ARG A 249 -15.40 5.45 -13.82
CA ARG A 249 -14.68 6.52 -13.09
C ARG A 249 -15.39 6.92 -11.80
N SER A 250 -16.72 6.84 -11.74
CA SER A 250 -17.46 7.11 -10.50
C SER A 250 -17.21 6.05 -9.41
N LEU A 251 -16.86 4.81 -9.79
CA LEU A 251 -16.55 3.73 -8.84
C LEU A 251 -15.09 3.74 -8.36
N TYR A 252 -14.20 4.41 -9.09
CA TYR A 252 -12.79 4.58 -8.72
C TYR A 252 -12.56 4.90 -7.23
N PRO A 253 -13.29 5.84 -6.61
CA PRO A 253 -13.02 6.28 -5.23
C PRO A 253 -13.15 5.13 -4.23
N MET A 254 -14.19 4.30 -4.38
CA MET A 254 -14.42 3.15 -3.53
C MET A 254 -13.30 2.13 -3.65
N ILE A 255 -12.93 1.77 -4.87
CA ILE A 255 -11.91 0.75 -5.11
C ILE A 255 -10.54 1.27 -4.65
N ASN A 256 -10.27 2.57 -4.88
CA ASN A 256 -9.08 3.26 -4.39
C ASN A 256 -9.00 3.30 -2.86
N GLY A 257 -10.12 3.57 -2.19
CA GLY A 257 -10.25 3.56 -0.73
C GLY A 257 -10.04 2.16 -0.17
N PHE A 258 -10.75 1.16 -0.71
CA PHE A 258 -10.60 -0.24 -0.34
C PHE A 258 -9.14 -0.72 -0.44
N LEU A 259 -8.46 -0.40 -1.55
CA LEU A 259 -7.06 -0.77 -1.76
C LEU A 259 -6.14 -0.24 -0.66
N SER A 260 -6.39 0.97 -0.16
CA SER A 260 -5.58 1.55 0.89
C SER A 260 -6.02 1.09 2.29
N TYR A 261 -7.32 1.00 2.57
CA TYR A 261 -7.80 0.68 3.91
C TYR A 261 -7.72 -0.81 4.27
N ILE A 262 -7.66 -1.72 3.30
CA ILE A 262 -7.50 -3.15 3.61
C ILE A 262 -6.21 -3.41 4.41
N ASN A 263 -5.15 -2.64 4.17
CA ASN A 263 -3.84 -2.78 4.83
C ASN A 263 -3.90 -2.70 6.36
N PRO A 264 -4.34 -1.60 6.98
CA PRO A 264 -4.41 -1.47 8.43
C PRO A 264 -5.38 -2.47 9.05
N PHE A 265 -6.52 -2.76 8.41
CA PHE A 265 -7.47 -3.76 8.91
C PHE A 265 -6.82 -5.14 9.00
N MET A 266 -6.16 -5.60 7.92
CA MET A 266 -5.49 -6.89 7.91
C MET A 266 -4.42 -7.00 9.01
N ILE A 267 -3.69 -5.92 9.30
CA ILE A 267 -2.68 -5.91 10.38
C ILE A 267 -3.32 -6.06 11.74
N VAL A 268 -4.37 -5.30 12.01
CA VAL A 268 -5.04 -5.35 13.32
C VAL A 268 -5.67 -6.72 13.53
N PHE A 269 -6.26 -7.32 12.50
CA PHE A 269 -6.84 -8.65 12.62
C PHE A 269 -5.80 -9.76 12.77
N LEU A 270 -4.65 -9.68 12.09
CA LEU A 270 -3.71 -10.80 11.99
C LEU A 270 -2.46 -10.65 12.86
N ASN A 271 -2.13 -9.45 13.31
CA ASN A 271 -1.02 -9.19 14.23
C ASN A 271 -1.52 -8.81 15.63
N LYS A 272 -1.66 -9.83 16.49
CA LYS A 272 -2.11 -9.68 17.89
C LYS A 272 -1.26 -8.73 18.73
N GLU A 273 0.01 -8.50 18.39
CA GLU A 273 0.88 -7.56 19.13
C GLU A 273 0.56 -6.11 18.75
N ILE A 274 0.36 -5.85 17.45
CA ILE A 274 -0.05 -4.53 16.96
C ILE A 274 -1.50 -4.25 17.39
N ALA A 275 -2.41 -5.21 17.28
CA ALA A 275 -3.79 -5.08 17.73
C ALA A 275 -3.90 -4.66 19.21
N ARG A 276 -3.08 -5.27 20.08
CA ARG A 276 -2.99 -4.90 21.50
C ARG A 276 -2.37 -3.52 21.73
N GLY A 277 -1.45 -3.09 20.87
CA GLY A 277 -0.90 -1.73 20.90
C GLY A 277 -1.94 -0.69 20.51
N VAL A 278 -2.64 -0.94 19.40
CA VAL A 278 -3.75 -0.13 18.89
C VAL A 278 -4.85 0.01 19.94
N GLY A 279 -5.33 -1.09 20.51
CA GLY A 279 -6.37 -1.06 21.55
C GLY A 279 -5.95 -0.29 22.80
N ARG A 280 -4.68 -0.40 23.22
CA ARG A 280 -4.16 0.38 24.35
C ARG A 280 -4.08 1.87 24.06
N LEU A 281 -3.64 2.24 22.86
CA LEU A 281 -3.57 3.64 22.45
C LEU A 281 -4.97 4.27 22.39
N LEU A 282 -5.95 3.54 21.85
CA LEU A 282 -7.36 3.98 21.79
C LEU A 282 -7.99 4.14 23.18
N LEU A 283 -7.59 3.31 24.16
CA LEU A 283 -8.03 3.39 25.55
C LEU A 283 -7.23 4.40 26.40
N GLY A 284 -6.30 5.16 25.79
CA GLY A 284 -5.46 6.14 26.51
C GLY A 284 -4.40 5.52 27.42
N HIS A 285 -4.10 4.22 27.29
CA HIS A 285 -3.10 3.53 28.08
C HIS A 285 -1.71 3.60 27.43
N ASN A 286 -0.67 3.72 28.26
CA ASN A 286 0.72 3.66 27.79
C ASN A 286 1.02 2.32 27.10
N ILE A 287 1.61 2.37 25.92
CA ILE A 287 2.01 1.19 25.17
C ILE A 287 3.19 0.50 25.89
N ARG A 288 2.92 -0.50 26.74
CA ARG A 288 3.95 -1.37 27.34
C ARG A 288 4.14 -2.66 26.52
N MET A 289 5.35 -2.89 26.03
CA MET A 289 5.74 -4.17 25.43
C MET A 289 5.73 -5.28 26.50
N ASP A 290 5.26 -6.47 26.14
CA ASP A 290 5.20 -7.62 27.04
C ASP A 290 6.62 -8.08 27.47
N PRO A 291 6.92 -8.19 28.78
CA PRO A 291 8.27 -8.52 29.26
C PRO A 291 8.76 -9.92 28.86
N LYS A 292 7.86 -10.85 28.52
CA LYS A 292 8.20 -12.22 28.05
C LYS A 292 9.12 -12.23 26.81
N ILE A 293 9.04 -11.23 25.94
CA ILE A 293 9.85 -11.15 24.71
C ILE A 293 11.22 -10.49 24.99
N ARG A 294 11.30 -9.61 26.00
CA ARG A 294 12.57 -9.00 26.44
C ARG A 294 13.52 -10.04 27.06
N GLY A 295 12.96 -11.10 27.65
CA GLY A 295 13.70 -12.23 28.24
C GLY A 295 14.19 -13.26 27.21
N SER A 296 13.36 -13.64 26.23
CA SER A 296 13.66 -14.76 25.30
C SER A 296 14.93 -14.58 24.45
N ARG A 297 15.39 -13.33 24.24
CA ARG A 297 16.62 -13.04 23.49
C ARG A 297 17.88 -12.86 24.35
N LYS A 298 17.73 -12.60 25.66
CA LYS A 298 18.88 -12.53 26.58
C LYS A 298 19.41 -13.92 26.94
N THR A 299 18.57 -14.94 26.93
CA THR A 299 18.99 -16.34 27.15
C THR A 299 19.69 -16.95 25.94
N SER A 300 19.32 -16.57 24.71
CA SER A 300 19.96 -17.09 23.48
C SER A 300 21.39 -16.57 23.25
N THR A 301 21.78 -15.46 23.87
CA THR A 301 23.15 -14.91 23.76
C THR A 301 24.09 -15.35 24.89
N LYS A 302 23.56 -16.10 25.88
CA LYS A 302 24.35 -16.55 27.03
C LYS A 302 24.81 -18.02 26.95
N ASN A 303 24.26 -18.81 26.02
CA ASN A 303 24.60 -20.23 25.85
C ASN A 303 25.66 -20.53 24.75
N GLU A 304 26.26 -19.52 24.12
CA GLU A 304 27.35 -19.70 23.14
C GLU A 304 28.76 -19.42 23.70
N ARG A 305 28.92 -19.34 25.03
CA ARG A 305 30.25 -19.33 25.66
C ARG A 305 30.34 -20.46 26.67
N VAL A 306 31.43 -21.22 26.56
CA VAL A 306 31.87 -22.39 27.37
C VAL A 306 31.39 -23.71 26.76
N THR A 307 32.21 -24.45 26.01
CA THR A 307 33.42 -25.19 26.45
C THR A 307 34.48 -25.34 25.33
N PRO A 308 35.80 -25.26 25.63
CA PRO A 308 36.83 -25.89 24.81
C PRO A 308 37.02 -27.34 25.30
N ILE A 309 36.94 -28.31 24.40
CA ILE A 309 37.36 -29.69 24.68
C ILE A 309 38.74 -29.87 24.05
N GLN A 310 39.67 -30.31 24.90
CA GLN A 310 41.04 -30.73 24.60
C GLN A 310 41.06 -31.94 23.66
#